data_AF-A0A8S3EPX0-F1
#
_entry.id   AF-A0A8S3EPX0-F1
#
_cell.length_a   1.000
_cell.length_b   1.000
_cell.length_c   1.000
_cell.angle_alpha   90.00
_cell.angle_beta   90.00
_cell.angle_gamma   90.00
#
_symmetry.space_group_name_H-M   'P 1'
#
loop_
_entity.id
_entity.type
_entity.pdbx_description
1 polymer ?
#
loop_
_entity_poly.entity_id
_entity_poly.type
_entity_poly.pdbx_seq_one_letter_code
_entity_poly.pdbx_strand_id
1 'polypeptide(L)'
;MDDIFDYIDTMPNYDSGKVFGLSPLANDRYQEDTTKKVLDTILSIQPKEARAGTGETRESSVYRLATETLEKLPPDYIAYEVKERLSRLEPMNIFLRQEIDRFQRVINIVRITLIDLKLAIDGTIVMNEELRDVLDRMYDAKIPSIWLKLSWESSTLGAWFTDFYARNDQYRSWLKLNKDTRPIAFSMAGFFNPQGFLTAMRQEVTRANVGWSLDNVILTNRIIRTDREALKEPPREGVYVYGLYIEGAKIRSGVLDELK
;
A
#
# COMPACT_ATOMS: atom_id res chain seq x y z
N MET A 1 20.41 32.94 -39.10
CA MET A 1 19.06 32.82 -38.50
C MET A 1 18.28 31.79 -39.30
N ASP A 2 18.36 31.85 -40.63
CA ASP A 2 17.81 30.83 -41.56
C ASP A 2 18.35 29.41 -41.30
N ASP A 3 19.66 29.25 -41.02
CA ASP A 3 20.25 27.93 -40.69
C ASP A 3 19.63 27.24 -39.45
N ILE A 4 19.07 28.00 -38.52
CA ILE A 4 18.42 27.44 -37.32
C ILE A 4 17.02 26.94 -37.67
N PHE A 5 16.29 27.67 -38.52
CA PHE A 5 14.96 27.25 -38.98
C PHE A 5 15.05 26.03 -39.89
N ASP A 6 16.01 26.01 -40.82
CA ASP A 6 16.28 24.85 -41.67
C ASP A 6 16.64 23.61 -40.83
N TYR A 7 17.40 23.79 -39.74
CA TYR A 7 17.73 22.68 -38.82
C TYR A 7 16.52 22.19 -38.02
N ILE A 8 15.65 23.09 -37.54
CA ILE A 8 14.40 22.72 -36.84
C ILE A 8 13.48 21.93 -37.78
N ASP A 9 13.39 22.31 -39.05
CA ASP A 9 12.56 21.60 -40.04
C ASP A 9 13.06 20.19 -40.36
N THR A 10 14.35 19.88 -40.08
CA THR A 10 14.89 18.52 -40.17
C THR A 10 14.61 17.65 -38.93
N MET A 11 14.13 18.24 -37.83
CA MET A 11 13.86 17.49 -36.62
C MET A 11 12.56 16.67 -36.73
N PRO A 12 12.47 15.52 -36.05
CA PRO A 12 11.22 14.77 -35.95
C PRO A 12 10.14 15.60 -35.24
N ASN A 13 8.89 15.50 -35.68
CA ASN A 13 7.73 16.12 -35.02
C ASN A 13 7.43 15.53 -33.63
N TYR A 14 8.16 14.49 -33.21
CA TYR A 14 8.01 13.85 -31.91
C TYR A 14 9.36 13.79 -31.21
N ASP A 15 9.42 14.32 -30.00
CA ASP A 15 10.59 14.19 -29.14
C ASP A 15 10.53 12.87 -28.39
N SER A 16 11.57 12.05 -28.50
CA SER A 16 11.71 10.88 -27.63
C SER A 16 12.10 11.33 -26.21
N GLY A 17 11.66 10.61 -25.18
CA GLY A 17 12.02 10.91 -23.79
C GLY A 17 13.53 11.01 -23.53
N LYS A 18 14.35 10.33 -24.35
CA LYS A 18 15.83 10.40 -24.30
C LYS A 18 16.38 11.81 -24.52
N VAL A 19 15.71 12.65 -25.31
CA VAL A 19 16.11 14.05 -25.54
C VAL A 19 16.09 14.84 -24.22
N PHE A 20 15.22 14.44 -23.29
CA PHE A 20 15.10 15.01 -21.95
C PHE A 20 15.87 14.21 -20.88
N GLY A 21 16.73 13.27 -21.29
CA GLY A 21 17.45 12.38 -20.36
C GLY A 21 16.57 11.32 -19.70
N LEU A 22 15.34 11.09 -20.17
CA LEU A 22 14.46 10.05 -19.65
C LEU A 22 14.79 8.69 -20.28
N SER A 23 14.56 7.63 -19.51
CA SER A 23 14.60 6.27 -20.03
C SER A 23 13.55 6.11 -21.15
N PRO A 24 13.82 5.33 -22.21
CA PRO A 24 12.81 5.00 -23.22
C PRO A 24 11.51 4.42 -22.65
N LEU A 25 11.56 3.79 -21.46
CA LEU A 25 10.38 3.28 -20.75
C LEU A 25 9.38 4.38 -20.33
N ALA A 26 9.82 5.64 -20.22
CA ALA A 26 8.96 6.74 -19.81
C ALA A 26 7.81 6.98 -20.82
N ASN A 27 8.09 6.80 -22.11
CA ASN A 27 7.06 6.98 -23.15
C ASN A 27 6.01 5.86 -23.07
N ASP A 28 6.44 4.61 -22.89
CA ASP A 28 5.52 3.47 -22.77
C ASP A 28 4.60 3.62 -21.55
N ARG A 29 5.17 4.04 -20.41
CA ARG A 29 4.41 4.32 -19.20
C ARG A 29 3.40 5.45 -19.38
N TYR A 30 3.79 6.53 -20.08
CA TYR A 30 2.89 7.63 -20.41
C TYR A 30 1.71 7.16 -21.28
N GLN A 31 1.98 6.31 -22.28
CA GLN A 31 0.95 5.74 -23.15
C GLN A 31 0.02 4.79 -22.38
N GLU A 32 0.57 3.98 -21.47
CA GLU A 32 -0.21 3.09 -20.60
C GLU A 32 -1.15 3.90 -19.69
N ASP A 33 -0.64 4.94 -19.03
CA ASP A 33 -1.44 5.82 -18.16
C ASP A 33 -2.51 6.58 -18.95
N THR A 34 -2.18 7.05 -20.15
CA THR A 34 -3.16 7.71 -21.04
C THR A 34 -4.25 6.74 -21.46
N THR A 35 -3.89 5.52 -21.83
CA THR A 35 -4.85 4.47 -22.20
C THR A 35 -5.77 4.12 -21.02
N LYS A 36 -5.22 3.98 -19.81
CA LYS A 36 -6.00 3.76 -18.58
C LYS A 36 -7.01 4.87 -18.34
N LYS A 37 -6.60 6.15 -18.47
CA LYS A 37 -7.52 7.31 -18.32
C LYS A 37 -8.66 7.29 -19.34
N VAL A 38 -8.38 6.92 -20.59
CA VAL A 38 -9.41 6.79 -21.62
C VAL A 38 -10.40 5.67 -21.26
N LEU A 39 -9.91 4.50 -20.87
CA LEU A 39 -10.75 3.37 -20.47
C LEU A 39 -11.60 3.69 -19.23
N ASP A 40 -11.02 4.33 -18.23
CA ASP A 40 -11.74 4.79 -17.03
C ASP A 40 -12.85 5.79 -17.38
N THR A 41 -12.58 6.69 -18.33
CA THR A 41 -13.58 7.65 -18.80
C THR A 41 -14.72 6.94 -19.52
N ILE A 42 -14.42 5.97 -20.39
CA ILE A 42 -15.42 5.14 -21.06
C ILE A 42 -16.30 4.39 -20.06
N LEU A 43 -15.70 3.79 -19.02
CA LEU A 43 -16.46 3.11 -17.96
C LEU A 43 -17.35 4.08 -17.18
N SER A 44 -16.89 5.31 -16.94
CA SER A 44 -17.65 6.31 -16.19
C SER A 44 -18.90 6.84 -16.90
N ILE A 45 -18.90 6.86 -18.23
CA ILE A 45 -20.04 7.34 -19.04
C ILE A 45 -21.05 6.24 -19.40
N GLN A 46 -20.74 4.97 -19.13
CA GLN A 46 -21.67 3.88 -19.42
C GLN A 46 -22.94 4.02 -18.56
N PRO A 47 -24.15 3.85 -19.15
CA PRO A 47 -25.39 3.95 -18.40
C PRO A 47 -25.46 2.88 -17.31
N LYS A 48 -25.37 3.30 -16.04
CA LYS A 48 -25.34 2.38 -14.90
C LYS A 48 -26.68 1.71 -14.59
N GLU A 49 -27.77 2.22 -15.17
CA GLU A 49 -29.15 1.75 -14.93
C GLU A 49 -29.71 0.88 -16.08
N ALA A 50 -28.95 0.63 -17.15
CA ALA A 50 -29.47 -0.04 -18.34
C ALA A 50 -28.99 -1.50 -18.46
N ARG A 51 -29.56 -2.40 -17.66
CA ARG A 51 -29.71 -3.83 -18.04
C ARG A 51 -31.09 -4.34 -17.64
N ALA A 52 -32.02 -4.25 -18.57
CA ALA A 52 -33.25 -5.05 -18.58
C ALA A 52 -32.91 -6.49 -19.02
N GLY A 53 -32.13 -7.19 -18.20
CA GLY A 53 -31.75 -8.59 -18.41
C GLY A 53 -31.86 -9.36 -17.10
N THR A 54 -32.17 -10.66 -17.18
CA THR A 54 -32.35 -11.60 -16.07
C THR A 54 -31.06 -11.92 -15.27
N GLY A 55 -30.07 -11.02 -15.29
CA GLY A 55 -28.81 -11.14 -14.57
C GLY A 55 -28.87 -10.61 -13.15
N GLU A 56 -27.84 -10.93 -12.38
CA GLU A 56 -27.64 -10.40 -11.03
C GLU A 56 -27.59 -8.85 -11.05
N THR A 57 -28.33 -8.20 -10.14
CA THR A 57 -28.32 -6.74 -10.02
C THR A 57 -26.97 -6.24 -9.47
N ARG A 58 -26.67 -4.94 -9.67
CA ARG A 58 -25.45 -4.32 -9.13
C ARG A 58 -25.43 -4.44 -7.61
N GLU A 59 -26.58 -4.20 -7.00
CA GLU A 59 -26.83 -4.29 -5.57
C GLU A 59 -26.60 -5.71 -5.06
N SER A 60 -27.13 -6.74 -5.73
CA SER A 60 -26.92 -8.14 -5.36
C SER A 60 -25.44 -8.54 -5.43
N SER A 61 -24.76 -8.13 -6.50
CA SER A 61 -23.33 -8.41 -6.69
C SER A 61 -22.48 -7.80 -5.57
N VAL A 62 -22.75 -6.53 -5.24
CA VAL A 62 -22.04 -5.80 -4.17
C VAL A 62 -22.42 -6.35 -2.80
N TYR A 63 -23.67 -6.76 -2.58
CA TYR A 63 -24.13 -7.36 -1.33
C TYR A 63 -23.41 -8.67 -1.03
N ARG A 64 -23.25 -9.52 -2.04
CA ARG A 64 -22.48 -10.77 -1.93
C ARG A 64 -21.01 -10.47 -1.61
N LEU A 65 -20.38 -9.55 -2.35
CA LEU A 65 -19.00 -9.14 -2.09
C LEU A 65 -18.82 -8.58 -0.67
N ALA A 66 -19.73 -7.72 -0.20
CA ALA A 66 -19.72 -7.15 1.14
C ALA A 66 -19.84 -8.25 2.20
N THR A 67 -20.69 -9.25 1.96
CA THR A 67 -20.88 -10.40 2.86
C THR A 67 -19.61 -11.24 2.96
N GLU A 68 -19.04 -11.66 1.83
CA GLU A 68 -17.79 -12.44 1.79
C GLU A 68 -16.62 -11.67 2.43
N THR A 69 -16.58 -10.34 2.24
CA THR A 69 -15.54 -9.48 2.81
C THR A 69 -15.69 -9.36 4.33
N LEU A 70 -16.92 -9.18 4.84
CA LEU A 70 -17.20 -9.11 6.26
C LEU A 70 -16.84 -10.40 7.00
N GLU A 71 -17.10 -11.55 6.39
CA GLU A 71 -16.72 -12.87 6.95
C GLU A 71 -15.20 -13.04 7.07
N LYS A 72 -14.45 -12.50 6.10
CA LYS A 72 -12.98 -12.57 6.07
C LYS A 72 -12.31 -11.42 6.82
N LEU A 73 -13.06 -10.45 7.32
CA LEU A 73 -12.48 -9.29 7.98
C LEU A 73 -11.78 -9.73 9.28
N PRO A 74 -10.53 -9.31 9.54
CA PRO A 74 -9.86 -9.62 10.79
C PRO A 74 -10.69 -9.16 12.00
N PRO A 75 -10.57 -9.85 13.13
CA PRO A 75 -11.14 -9.36 14.37
C PRO A 75 -10.44 -8.06 14.79
N ASP A 76 -11.05 -7.34 15.71
CA ASP A 76 -10.46 -6.12 16.26
C ASP A 76 -9.23 -6.47 17.11
N TYR A 77 -8.30 -5.53 17.22
CA TYR A 77 -7.17 -5.59 18.14
C TYR A 77 -7.66 -5.24 19.55
N ILE A 78 -7.42 -6.13 20.51
CA ILE A 78 -7.78 -5.90 21.90
C ILE A 78 -6.72 -5.01 22.53
N ALA A 79 -7.09 -3.77 22.88
CA ALA A 79 -6.16 -2.74 23.34
C ALA A 79 -5.34 -3.17 24.57
N TYR A 80 -5.97 -3.93 25.48
CA TYR A 80 -5.28 -4.48 26.65
C TYR A 80 -4.19 -5.48 26.27
N GLU A 81 -4.48 -6.43 25.38
CA GLU A 81 -3.52 -7.44 24.92
C GLU A 81 -2.35 -6.80 24.17
N VAL A 82 -2.63 -5.83 23.30
CA VAL A 82 -1.59 -5.10 22.57
C VAL A 82 -0.68 -4.35 23.55
N LYS A 83 -1.25 -3.69 24.56
CA LYS A 83 -0.48 -2.99 25.60
C LYS A 83 0.36 -3.95 26.45
N GLU A 84 -0.18 -5.12 26.78
CA GLU A 84 0.52 -6.14 27.58
C GLU A 84 1.69 -6.75 26.82
N ARG A 85 1.49 -7.04 25.53
CA ARG A 85 2.51 -7.58 24.61
C ARG A 85 3.61 -6.55 24.31
N LEU A 86 3.24 -5.28 24.15
CA LEU A 86 4.15 -4.18 23.82
C LEU A 86 4.41 -3.26 25.02
N SER A 87 4.55 -3.85 26.23
CA SER A 87 4.63 -3.07 27.47
C SER A 87 5.94 -2.30 27.64
N ARG A 88 7.02 -2.72 26.98
CA ARG A 88 8.32 -2.03 27.01
C ARG A 88 8.29 -0.82 26.10
N LEU A 89 8.77 0.32 26.61
CA LEU A 89 8.89 1.59 25.88
C LEU A 89 10.11 1.61 24.95
N GLU A 90 10.23 0.57 24.14
CA GLU A 90 11.21 0.48 23.06
C GLU A 90 10.65 1.16 21.81
N PRO A 91 11.50 1.89 21.05
CA PRO A 91 11.05 2.64 19.88
C PRO A 91 10.22 1.80 18.89
N MET A 92 10.63 0.56 18.60
CA MET A 92 9.87 -0.31 17.70
C MET A 92 8.51 -0.76 18.24
N ASN A 93 8.40 -0.99 19.55
CA ASN A 93 7.13 -1.36 20.18
C ASN A 93 6.16 -0.18 20.17
N ILE A 94 6.66 1.04 20.43
CA ILE A 94 5.88 2.26 20.35
C ILE A 94 5.40 2.49 18.91
N PHE A 95 6.29 2.30 17.93
CA PHE A 95 5.96 2.39 16.52
C PHE A 95 4.87 1.39 16.12
N LEU A 96 5.05 0.10 16.42
CA LEU A 96 4.05 -0.93 16.11
C LEU A 96 2.69 -0.61 16.74
N ARG A 97 2.66 -0.12 17.99
CA ARG A 97 1.41 0.25 18.66
C ARG A 97 0.67 1.36 17.90
N GLN A 98 1.38 2.39 17.45
CA GLN A 98 0.78 3.47 16.65
C GLN A 98 0.24 2.96 15.31
N GLU A 99 0.97 2.04 14.66
CA GLU A 99 0.54 1.41 13.41
C GLU A 99 -0.72 0.55 13.60
N ILE A 100 -0.80 -0.22 14.69
CA ILE A 100 -1.98 -1.01 15.04
C ILE A 100 -3.16 -0.10 15.34
N ASP A 101 -2.98 0.97 16.12
CA ASP A 101 -4.04 1.93 16.44
C ASP A 101 -4.62 2.56 15.17
N ARG A 102 -3.77 2.87 14.19
CA ARG A 102 -4.21 3.36 12.88
C ARG A 102 -4.91 2.27 12.07
N PHE A 103 -4.36 1.07 12.02
CA PHE A 103 -4.95 -0.04 11.29
C PHE A 103 -6.33 -0.44 11.84
N GLN A 104 -6.52 -0.40 13.16
CA GLN A 104 -7.83 -0.64 13.79
C GLN A 104 -8.90 0.35 13.31
N ARG A 105 -8.54 1.61 13.06
CA ARG A 105 -9.48 2.59 12.48
C ARG A 105 -9.90 2.19 11.06
N VAL A 106 -8.97 1.63 10.28
CA VAL A 106 -9.26 1.10 8.93
C VAL A 106 -10.18 -0.13 9.01
N ILE A 107 -9.91 -1.08 9.92
CA ILE A 107 -10.81 -2.22 10.17
C ILE A 107 -12.22 -1.73 10.51
N ASN A 108 -12.32 -0.77 11.44
CA ASN A 108 -13.61 -0.23 11.89
C ASN A 108 -14.39 0.44 10.76
N ILE A 109 -13.75 1.33 9.98
CA ILE A 109 -14.48 2.03 8.91
C ILE A 109 -14.95 1.06 7.83
N VAL A 110 -14.14 0.05 7.47
CA VAL A 110 -14.55 -0.99 6.50
C VAL A 110 -15.71 -1.80 7.07
N ARG A 111 -15.62 -2.25 8.32
CA ARG A 111 -16.67 -3.05 8.96
C ARG A 111 -18.00 -2.30 8.99
N ILE A 112 -18.01 -1.06 9.49
CA ILE A 112 -19.21 -0.23 9.61
C ILE A 112 -19.79 0.06 8.23
N THR A 113 -18.98 0.54 7.28
CA THR A 113 -19.47 0.89 5.94
C THR A 113 -20.04 -0.32 5.19
N LEU A 114 -19.47 -1.51 5.32
CA LEU A 114 -20.02 -2.71 4.70
C LEU A 114 -21.33 -3.18 5.36
N ILE A 115 -21.46 -3.06 6.69
CA ILE A 115 -22.71 -3.37 7.40
C ILE A 115 -23.82 -2.39 6.96
N ASP A 116 -23.52 -1.10 6.99
CA ASP A 116 -24.48 -0.05 6.62
C ASP A 116 -24.87 -0.16 5.14
N LEU A 117 -23.91 -0.47 4.26
CA LEU A 117 -24.19 -0.71 2.84
C LEU A 117 -25.18 -1.85 2.64
N LYS A 118 -25.01 -2.97 3.36
CA LYS A 118 -25.97 -4.09 3.31
C LYS A 118 -27.35 -3.69 3.80
N LEU A 119 -27.42 -3.00 4.94
CA LEU A 119 -28.69 -2.49 5.48
C LEU A 119 -29.37 -1.51 4.53
N ALA A 120 -28.61 -0.70 3.79
CA ALA A 120 -29.13 0.24 2.82
C ALA A 120 -29.65 -0.46 1.56
N ILE A 121 -28.96 -1.50 1.08
CA ILE A 121 -29.42 -2.36 -0.02
C ILE A 121 -30.71 -3.09 0.36
N ASP A 122 -30.80 -3.59 1.60
CA ASP A 122 -31.99 -4.24 2.14
C ASP A 122 -33.15 -3.25 2.43
N GLY A 123 -32.93 -1.94 2.25
CA GLY A 123 -33.93 -0.90 2.49
C GLY A 123 -34.20 -0.61 3.98
N THR A 124 -33.37 -1.13 4.89
CA THR A 124 -33.48 -0.90 6.33
C THR A 124 -33.01 0.50 6.73
N ILE A 125 -31.96 1.00 6.07
CA ILE A 125 -31.47 2.38 6.25
C ILE A 125 -31.45 3.13 4.92
N VAL A 126 -31.40 4.46 4.99
CA VAL A 126 -31.43 5.31 3.78
C VAL A 126 -30.08 5.27 3.06
N MET A 127 -30.11 5.03 1.75
CA MET A 127 -28.95 5.12 0.86
C MET A 127 -28.48 6.59 0.72
N ASN A 128 -27.52 6.98 1.56
CA ASN A 128 -26.89 8.31 1.51
C ASN A 128 -25.81 8.39 0.41
N GLU A 129 -25.22 9.57 0.22
CA GLU A 129 -24.18 9.78 -0.81
C GLU A 129 -22.92 8.95 -0.57
N GLU A 130 -22.49 8.78 0.68
CA GLU A 130 -21.30 8.00 1.01
C GLU A 130 -21.50 6.50 0.70
N LEU A 131 -22.65 5.93 1.06
CA LEU A 131 -23.00 4.54 0.76
C LEU A 131 -23.20 4.32 -0.75
N ARG A 132 -23.73 5.32 -1.46
CA ARG A 132 -23.82 5.28 -2.93
C ARG A 132 -22.43 5.28 -3.59
N ASP A 133 -21.47 6.07 -3.09
CA ASP A 133 -20.08 6.00 -3.56
C ASP A 133 -19.47 4.62 -3.27
N VAL A 134 -19.67 4.08 -2.06
CA VAL A 134 -19.16 2.73 -1.71
C VAL A 134 -19.73 1.68 -2.66
N LEU A 135 -21.05 1.69 -2.91
CA LEU A 135 -21.71 0.76 -3.83
C LEU A 135 -21.12 0.84 -5.24
N ASP A 136 -21.03 2.06 -5.79
CA ASP A 136 -20.53 2.29 -7.14
C ASP A 136 -19.05 1.89 -7.27
N ARG A 137 -18.22 2.31 -6.33
CA ARG A 137 -16.78 1.99 -6.32
C ARG A 137 -16.56 0.49 -6.20
N MET A 138 -17.27 -0.19 -5.29
CA MET A 138 -17.14 -1.64 -5.14
C MET A 138 -17.59 -2.40 -6.39
N TYR A 139 -18.68 -1.97 -7.02
CA TYR A 139 -19.13 -2.54 -8.30
C TYR A 139 -18.08 -2.36 -9.41
N ASP A 140 -17.47 -1.18 -9.48
CA ASP A 140 -16.42 -0.85 -10.46
C ASP A 140 -15.03 -1.41 -10.08
N ALA A 141 -14.94 -2.27 -9.05
CA ALA A 141 -13.70 -2.82 -8.51
C ALA A 141 -12.65 -1.75 -8.08
N LYS A 142 -13.13 -0.59 -7.65
CA LYS A 142 -12.34 0.55 -7.13
C LYS A 142 -12.49 0.67 -5.62
N ILE A 143 -11.54 1.36 -4.98
CA ILE A 143 -11.56 1.57 -3.54
C ILE A 143 -12.55 2.70 -3.20
N PRO A 144 -13.50 2.48 -2.27
CA PRO A 144 -14.38 3.53 -1.77
C PRO A 144 -13.63 4.74 -1.22
N SER A 145 -14.15 5.93 -1.50
CA SER A 145 -13.47 7.20 -1.17
C SER A 145 -13.30 7.37 0.34
N ILE A 146 -14.28 6.91 1.13
CA ILE A 146 -14.24 6.97 2.59
C ILE A 146 -13.13 6.09 3.18
N TRP A 147 -12.76 4.98 2.54
CA TRP A 147 -11.65 4.14 2.99
C TRP A 147 -10.31 4.78 2.67
N LEU A 148 -10.17 5.41 1.50
CA LEU A 148 -8.92 6.09 1.10
C LEU A 148 -8.53 7.23 2.06
N LYS A 149 -9.50 7.94 2.64
CA LYS A 149 -9.24 9.00 3.64
C LYS A 149 -8.43 8.52 4.85
N LEU A 150 -8.50 7.23 5.20
CA LEU A 150 -7.85 6.65 6.38
C LEU A 150 -6.78 5.60 6.04
N SER A 151 -6.81 5.06 4.81
CA SER A 151 -5.97 3.94 4.39
C SER A 151 -4.85 4.36 3.42
N TRP A 152 -4.70 3.65 2.31
CA TRP A 152 -3.68 3.81 1.28
C TRP A 152 -4.31 3.63 -0.11
N GLU A 153 -3.63 4.16 -1.11
CA GLU A 153 -3.99 3.96 -2.51
C GLU A 153 -3.54 2.57 -2.98
N SER A 154 -4.34 1.96 -3.86
CA SER A 154 -4.02 0.70 -4.52
C SER A 154 -4.66 0.69 -5.91
N SER A 155 -4.20 -0.20 -6.79
CA SER A 155 -4.63 -0.22 -8.19
C SER A 155 -6.09 -0.68 -8.36
N THR A 156 -6.54 -1.59 -7.52
CA THR A 156 -7.90 -2.15 -7.55
C THR A 156 -8.36 -2.48 -6.13
N LEU A 157 -9.66 -2.69 -5.95
CA LEU A 157 -10.23 -3.16 -4.70
C LEU A 157 -9.62 -4.50 -4.24
N GLY A 158 -9.37 -5.41 -5.19
CA GLY A 158 -8.75 -6.70 -4.91
C GLY A 158 -7.32 -6.55 -4.38
N ALA A 159 -6.49 -5.73 -5.05
CA ALA A 159 -5.13 -5.42 -4.60
C ALA A 159 -5.13 -4.74 -3.23
N TRP A 160 -6.07 -3.82 -3.00
CA TRP A 160 -6.23 -3.17 -1.70
C TRP A 160 -6.51 -4.18 -0.58
N PHE A 161 -7.37 -5.16 -0.81
CA PHE A 161 -7.62 -6.23 0.17
C PHE A 161 -6.40 -7.14 0.37
N THR A 162 -5.68 -7.48 -0.70
CA THR A 162 -4.40 -8.22 -0.59
C THR A 162 -3.42 -7.48 0.33
N ASP A 163 -3.24 -6.18 0.13
CA ASP A 163 -2.41 -5.35 1.00
C ASP A 163 -2.95 -5.31 2.42
N PHE A 164 -4.26 -5.14 2.59
CA PHE A 164 -4.93 -5.08 3.89
C PHE A 164 -4.66 -6.35 4.71
N TYR A 165 -4.80 -7.53 4.09
CA TYR A 165 -4.50 -8.79 4.76
C TYR A 165 -3.02 -8.97 5.05
N ALA A 166 -2.13 -8.59 4.13
CA ALA A 166 -0.69 -8.66 4.33
C ALA A 166 -0.22 -7.76 5.50
N ARG A 167 -0.78 -6.55 5.61
CA ARG A 167 -0.52 -5.62 6.73
C ARG A 167 -1.00 -6.21 8.06
N ASN A 168 -2.23 -6.70 8.10
CA ASN A 168 -2.79 -7.37 9.29
C ASN A 168 -1.94 -8.56 9.71
N ASP A 169 -1.52 -9.40 8.76
CA ASP A 169 -0.69 -10.57 9.04
C ASP A 169 0.67 -10.17 9.60
N GLN A 170 1.33 -9.16 9.02
CA GLN A 170 2.59 -8.62 9.55
C GLN A 170 2.45 -8.18 11.01
N TYR A 171 1.41 -7.40 11.34
CA TYR A 171 1.20 -6.92 12.71
C TYR A 171 0.82 -8.04 13.68
N ARG A 172 -0.09 -8.93 13.28
CA ARG A 172 -0.53 -10.04 14.14
C ARG A 172 0.59 -11.05 14.37
N SER A 173 1.37 -11.35 13.34
CA SER A 173 2.54 -12.21 13.46
C SER A 173 3.56 -11.61 14.40
N TRP A 174 3.80 -10.29 14.34
CA TRP A 174 4.66 -9.61 15.32
C TRP A 174 4.10 -9.73 16.74
N LEU A 175 2.81 -9.47 16.98
CA LEU A 175 2.20 -9.60 18.31
C LEU A 175 2.21 -11.03 18.88
N LYS A 176 2.13 -12.04 18.02
CA LYS A 176 2.12 -13.47 18.42
C LYS A 176 3.47 -13.95 18.91
N LEU A 177 4.56 -13.29 18.50
CA LEU A 177 5.89 -13.62 18.97
C LEU A 177 5.99 -13.47 20.51
N ASN A 178 7.04 -14.08 21.07
CA ASN A 178 7.31 -13.94 22.49
C ASN A 178 7.50 -12.47 22.86
N LYS A 179 7.13 -12.13 24.09
CA LYS A 179 7.39 -10.80 24.63
C LYS A 179 8.88 -10.48 24.48
N ASP A 180 9.18 -9.28 24.00
CA ASP A 180 10.54 -8.79 23.71
C ASP A 180 11.21 -9.39 22.47
N THR A 181 10.45 -10.06 21.60
CA THR A 181 10.95 -10.52 20.30
C THR A 181 10.23 -9.79 19.16
N ARG A 182 10.91 -9.72 18.00
CA ARG A 182 10.40 -9.06 16.80
C ARG A 182 10.74 -9.88 15.55
N PRO A 183 10.04 -9.66 14.42
CA PRO A 183 10.40 -10.24 13.15
C PRO A 183 11.88 -9.97 12.80
N ILE A 184 12.53 -10.96 12.21
CA ILE A 184 13.93 -10.82 11.75
C ILE A 184 14.01 -9.90 10.53
N ALA A 185 12.98 -9.93 9.69
CA ALA A 185 12.85 -9.11 8.49
C ALA A 185 11.45 -8.49 8.41
N PHE A 186 11.37 -7.29 7.84
CA PHE A 186 10.16 -6.47 7.79
C PHE A 186 9.80 -6.11 6.34
N SER A 187 8.50 -6.13 6.01
CA SER A 187 8.02 -5.49 4.79
C SER A 187 7.73 -4.03 5.10
N MET A 188 8.53 -3.12 4.53
CA MET A 188 8.29 -1.69 4.71
C MET A 188 6.99 -1.23 4.03
N ALA A 189 6.59 -1.90 2.94
CA ALA A 189 5.30 -1.65 2.29
C ALA A 189 4.10 -1.98 3.20
N GLY A 190 4.32 -2.84 4.21
CA GLY A 190 3.32 -3.18 5.21
C GLY A 190 2.99 -2.06 6.20
N PHE A 191 3.83 -1.02 6.31
CA PHE A 191 3.60 0.09 7.25
C PHE A 191 2.86 1.26 6.60
N PHE A 192 2.07 1.98 7.41
CA PHE A 192 1.53 3.30 7.05
C PHE A 192 2.61 4.38 7.12
N ASN A 193 3.54 4.27 8.08
CA ASN A 193 4.63 5.22 8.25
C ASN A 193 6.02 4.56 8.18
N PRO A 194 6.53 4.26 6.96
CA PRO A 194 7.87 3.71 6.78
C PRO A 194 8.99 4.61 7.35
N GLN A 195 8.80 5.94 7.35
CA GLN A 195 9.77 6.87 7.93
C GLN A 195 9.82 6.77 9.46
N GLY A 196 8.66 6.60 10.09
CA GLY A 196 8.55 6.31 11.53
C GLY A 196 9.25 5.02 11.91
N PHE A 197 9.11 3.98 11.08
CA PHE A 197 9.84 2.72 11.25
C PHE A 197 11.36 2.93 11.24
N LEU A 198 11.89 3.60 10.21
CA LEU A 198 13.33 3.89 10.10
C LEU A 198 13.83 4.77 11.26
N THR A 199 13.01 5.72 11.71
CA THR A 199 13.35 6.57 12.87
C THR A 199 13.44 5.76 14.15
N ALA A 200 12.47 4.89 14.41
CA ALA A 200 12.47 4.05 15.61
C ALA A 200 13.63 3.03 15.57
N MET A 201 13.97 2.48 14.40
CA MET A 201 15.17 1.66 14.23
C MET A 201 16.46 2.45 14.54
N ARG A 202 16.60 3.67 14.03
CA ARG A 202 17.76 4.54 14.34
C ARG A 202 17.88 4.83 15.82
N GLN A 203 16.76 5.07 16.51
CA GLN A 203 16.75 5.28 17.95
C GLN A 203 17.24 4.04 18.71
N GLU A 204 16.88 2.85 18.29
CA GLU A 204 17.38 1.60 18.91
C GLU A 204 18.88 1.41 18.69
N VAL A 205 19.36 1.61 17.45
CA VAL A 205 20.80 1.51 17.13
C VAL A 205 21.60 2.55 17.92
N THR A 206 21.08 3.76 18.08
CA THR A 206 21.72 4.82 18.88
C THR A 206 21.78 4.42 20.35
N ARG A 207 20.69 3.88 20.92
CA ARG A 207 20.64 3.46 22.33
C ARG A 207 21.52 2.24 22.62
N ALA A 208 21.73 1.38 21.65
CA ALA A 208 22.60 0.21 21.78
C ALA A 208 24.10 0.57 21.78
N ASN A 209 24.47 1.73 21.22
CA ASN A 209 25.86 2.17 21.08
C ASN A 209 26.19 3.32 22.05
N VAL A 210 27.02 3.04 23.04
CA VAL A 210 27.40 4.02 24.08
C VAL A 210 28.12 5.22 23.45
N GLY A 211 27.64 6.43 23.76
CA GLY A 211 28.23 7.69 23.28
C GLY A 211 27.74 8.15 21.91
N TRP A 212 26.83 7.42 21.25
CA TRP A 212 26.25 7.86 19.98
C TRP A 212 25.11 8.86 20.21
N SER A 213 25.07 9.91 19.38
CA SER A 213 23.91 10.80 19.26
C SER A 213 23.12 10.43 18.02
N LEU A 214 21.78 10.59 18.06
CA LEU A 214 20.90 10.28 16.94
C LEU A 214 21.30 11.08 15.68
N ASP A 215 21.79 12.31 15.85
CA ASP A 215 22.21 13.20 14.75
C ASP A 215 23.41 12.65 13.98
N ASN A 216 24.25 11.83 14.62
CA ASN A 216 25.43 11.24 14.02
C ASN A 216 25.12 9.91 13.31
N VAL A 217 23.90 9.38 13.44
CA VAL A 217 23.51 8.08 12.87
C VAL A 217 22.86 8.27 11.50
N ILE A 218 23.54 7.83 10.45
CA ILE A 218 23.11 7.93 9.05
C ILE A 218 22.59 6.56 8.57
N LEU A 219 21.47 6.57 7.83
CA LEU A 219 20.94 5.35 7.20
C LEU A 219 21.85 4.91 6.06
N THR A 220 22.29 3.65 6.10
CA THR A 220 23.07 3.03 5.03
C THR A 220 22.36 1.75 4.60
N ASN A 221 22.20 1.56 3.29
CA ASN A 221 21.53 0.39 2.73
C ASN A 221 22.57 -0.55 2.12
N ARG A 222 22.41 -1.86 2.35
CA ARG A 222 23.22 -2.90 1.72
C ARG A 222 22.32 -4.01 1.22
N ILE A 223 22.47 -4.38 -0.05
CA ILE A 223 21.76 -5.50 -0.64
C ILE A 223 22.46 -6.80 -0.21
N ILE A 224 21.67 -7.76 0.26
CA ILE A 224 22.14 -9.07 0.72
C ILE A 224 21.59 -10.13 -0.23
N ARG A 225 22.41 -11.12 -0.60
CA ARG A 225 22.02 -12.24 -1.48
C ARG A 225 21.55 -13.46 -0.67
N THR A 226 20.74 -13.21 0.34
CA THR A 226 20.23 -14.25 1.23
C THR A 226 18.72 -14.19 1.20
N ASP A 227 18.09 -15.33 0.94
CA ASP A 227 16.64 -15.44 0.97
C ASP A 227 16.14 -15.23 2.40
N ARG A 228 14.91 -14.70 2.50
CA ARG A 228 14.29 -14.37 3.78
C ARG A 228 14.24 -15.57 4.72
N GLU A 229 13.96 -16.75 4.18
CA GLU A 229 13.80 -18.01 4.90
C GLU A 229 15.12 -18.51 5.49
N ALA A 230 16.26 -18.09 4.91
CA ALA A 230 17.58 -18.44 5.41
C ALA A 230 18.05 -17.53 6.56
N LEU A 231 17.33 -16.44 6.85
CA LEU A 231 17.67 -15.52 7.95
C LEU A 231 17.23 -16.10 9.29
N LYS A 232 18.21 -16.48 10.12
CA LYS A 232 17.99 -17.07 11.45
C LYS A 232 18.15 -16.08 12.60
N GLU A 233 18.92 -15.02 12.38
CA GLU A 233 19.29 -14.05 13.41
C GLU A 233 19.08 -12.62 12.89
N PRO A 234 18.71 -11.67 13.78
CA PRO A 234 18.67 -10.25 13.42
C PRO A 234 20.07 -9.74 13.07
N PRO A 235 20.18 -8.66 12.28
CA PRO A 235 21.47 -8.03 12.03
C PRO A 235 22.02 -7.42 13.32
N ARG A 236 23.35 -7.28 13.40
CA ARG A 236 24.03 -6.62 14.54
C ARG A 236 23.49 -5.20 14.78
N GLU A 237 23.27 -4.46 13.69
CA GLU A 237 22.72 -3.11 13.70
C GLU A 237 21.69 -2.97 12.56
N GLY A 238 20.59 -2.28 12.85
CA GLY A 238 19.53 -2.07 11.88
C GLY A 238 18.54 -3.22 11.79
N VAL A 239 17.99 -3.41 10.58
CA VAL A 239 16.90 -4.34 10.29
C VAL A 239 17.06 -4.90 8.87
N TYR A 240 16.56 -6.11 8.64
CA TYR A 240 16.38 -6.61 7.28
C TYR A 240 15.05 -6.15 6.70
N VAL A 241 15.06 -5.72 5.44
CA VAL A 241 13.87 -5.30 4.71
C VAL A 241 13.71 -6.17 3.47
N TYR A 242 12.48 -6.58 3.18
CA TYR A 242 12.13 -7.34 1.98
C TYR A 242 10.93 -6.71 1.24
N GLY A 243 10.68 -7.17 0.01
CA GLY A 243 9.54 -6.74 -0.80
C GLY A 243 9.68 -5.35 -1.42
N LEU A 244 10.91 -4.85 -1.56
CA LEU A 244 11.19 -3.59 -2.24
C LEU A 244 11.40 -3.82 -3.74
N TYR A 245 10.87 -2.90 -4.53
CA TYR A 245 11.07 -2.84 -5.98
C TYR A 245 12.05 -1.72 -6.31
N ILE A 246 12.86 -1.92 -7.35
CA ILE A 246 13.74 -0.90 -7.92
C ILE A 246 13.25 -0.67 -9.34
N GLU A 247 12.96 0.59 -9.67
CA GLU A 247 12.60 1.01 -11.02
C GLU A 247 13.82 1.66 -11.69
N GLY A 248 14.02 1.38 -12.99
CA GLY A 248 15.14 1.93 -13.77
C GLY A 248 16.50 1.24 -13.59
N ALA A 249 16.61 0.30 -12.65
CA ALA A 249 17.82 -0.48 -12.45
C ALA A 249 17.51 -1.93 -12.08
N LYS A 250 18.47 -2.82 -12.32
CA LYS A 250 18.42 -4.22 -11.92
C LYS A 250 19.58 -4.52 -10.99
N ILE A 251 19.31 -5.31 -9.96
CA ILE A 251 20.37 -5.84 -9.10
C ILE A 251 21.03 -7.00 -9.84
N ARG A 252 22.28 -6.83 -10.27
CA ARG A 252 23.12 -7.94 -10.74
C ARG A 252 24.27 -8.12 -9.77
N SER A 253 24.41 -9.33 -9.24
CA SER A 253 25.52 -9.65 -8.34
C SER A 253 25.64 -8.68 -7.13
N GLY A 254 24.53 -8.22 -6.56
CA GLY A 254 24.54 -7.32 -5.40
C GLY A 254 24.96 -5.88 -5.70
N VAL A 255 25.11 -5.52 -6.98
CA VAL A 255 25.39 -4.16 -7.46
C VAL A 255 24.18 -3.68 -8.28
N LEU A 256 23.83 -2.41 -8.14
CA LEU A 256 22.84 -1.76 -9.00
C LEU A 256 23.43 -1.58 -10.40
N ASP A 257 22.76 -2.12 -11.40
CA ASP A 257 23.10 -1.97 -12.82
C ASP A 257 21.94 -1.28 -13.51
N GLU A 258 22.21 -0.21 -14.27
CA GLU A 258 21.15 0.52 -14.97
C GLU A 258 20.54 -0.34 -16.08
N LEU A 259 19.22 -0.23 -16.25
CA LEU A 259 18.53 -0.85 -17.37
C LEU A 259 18.86 -0.04 -18.63
N LYS A 260 19.79 -0.56 -19.45
CA LYS A 260 20.06 -0.04 -20.80
C LYS A 260 18.87 -0.16 -21.72
#